data_AF-A0AAJ2JXV1-F1
#
_entry.id   AF-A0AAJ2JXV1-F1
#
_cell.length_a   1.000
_cell.length_b   1.000
_cell.length_c   1.000
_cell.angle_alpha   90.00
_cell.angle_beta   90.00
_cell.angle_gamma   90.00
#
_symmetry.space_group_name_H-M   'P 1'
#
loop_
_entity.id
_entity.type
_entity.pdbx_description
1 polymer ?
#
loop_
_entity_poly.entity_id
_entity_poly.type
_entity_poly.pdbx_seq_one_letter_code
_entity_poly.pdbx_strand_id
1 'polypeptide(L)'
;MNIKEAVLSIVIYAFLGYLWVIFVKHINSIANSMNHISGGLILFVGALLFWMTVNRISPFNTYKQTHPAKVIGAITFIAIVLIQVYVYNLV
;
A
#
# COMPACT_ATOMS: atom_id res chain seq x y z
N MET A 1 -10.17 -21.00 3.04
CA MET A 1 -10.50 -19.63 2.60
C MET A 1 -11.78 -19.70 1.79
N ASN A 2 -12.78 -18.91 2.15
CA ASN A 2 -14.02 -18.80 1.40
C ASN A 2 -13.81 -17.86 0.19
N ILE A 3 -14.51 -18.09 -0.93
CA ILE A 3 -14.43 -17.25 -2.13
C ILE A 3 -14.73 -15.78 -1.79
N LYS A 4 -15.69 -15.54 -0.88
CA LYS A 4 -16.03 -14.19 -0.41
C LYS A 4 -14.85 -13.48 0.26
N GLU A 5 -14.07 -14.19 1.07
CA GLU A 5 -12.88 -13.63 1.74
C GLU A 5 -11.78 -13.30 0.74
N ALA A 6 -11.60 -14.15 -0.27
CA ALA A 6 -10.62 -13.94 -1.33
C ALA A 6 -10.95 -12.68 -2.14
N VAL A 7 -12.21 -12.55 -2.59
CA VAL A 7 -12.69 -11.39 -3.35
C VAL A 7 -12.58 -10.12 -2.51
N LEU A 8 -13.01 -10.16 -1.25
CA LEU A 8 -12.91 -9.01 -0.34
C LEU A 8 -11.45 -8.59 -0.13
N SER A 9 -10.53 -9.56 0.02
CA SER A 9 -9.10 -9.26 0.12
C SER A 9 -8.56 -8.58 -1.13
N ILE A 10 -8.86 -9.13 -2.31
CA ILE A 10 -8.44 -8.53 -3.58
C ILE A 10 -8.95 -7.08 -3.69
N VAL A 11 -10.24 -6.83 -3.45
CA VAL A 11 -10.83 -5.50 -3.57
C VAL A 11 -10.18 -4.50 -2.61
N ILE A 12 -10.03 -4.87 -1.33
CA ILE A 12 -9.44 -3.99 -0.32
C ILE A 12 -7.97 -3.68 -0.63
N TYR A 13 -7.18 -4.70 -0.96
CA TYR A 13 -5.75 -4.51 -1.22
C TYR A 13 -5.48 -3.85 -2.58
N ALA A 14 -6.36 -4.02 -3.58
CA ALA A 14 -6.29 -3.26 -4.82
C ALA A 14 -6.54 -1.76 -4.57
N PHE A 15 -7.57 -1.43 -3.79
CA PHE A 15 -7.86 -0.04 -3.41
C PHE A 15 -6.73 0.58 -2.59
N LEU A 16 -6.17 -0.18 -1.64
CA LEU A 16 -4.99 0.24 -0.87
C LEU A 16 -3.77 0.48 -1.76
N GLY A 17 -3.53 -0.37 -2.77
CA GLY A 17 -2.45 -0.19 -3.73
C GLY A 17 -2.60 1.11 -4.52
N TYR A 18 -3.82 1.44 -4.92
CA TYR A 18 -4.12 2.72 -5.57
C TYR A 18 -3.88 3.92 -4.65
N LEU A 19 -4.35 3.85 -3.40
CA LEU A 19 -4.09 4.92 -2.42
C LEU A 19 -2.61 5.10 -2.12
N TRP A 20 -1.84 4.01 -2.10
CA TRP A 20 -0.39 4.05 -1.88
C TRP A 20 0.30 4.87 -2.96
N VAL A 21 -0.05 4.68 -4.23
CA VAL A 21 0.58 5.41 -5.34
C VAL A 21 0.29 6.91 -5.26
N ILE A 22 -0.95 7.30 -4.97
CA ILE A 22 -1.32 8.71 -4.76
C ILE A 22 -0.52 9.30 -3.59
N PHE A 23 -0.45 8.55 -2.49
CA PHE A 23 0.29 8.95 -1.31
C PHE A 23 1.77 9.17 -1.62
N VAL A 24 2.43 8.19 -2.26
CA VAL A 24 3.85 8.26 -2.66
C VAL A 24 4.09 9.45 -3.59
N LYS A 25 3.23 9.67 -4.58
CA LYS A 25 3.35 10.82 -5.49
C LYS A 25 3.32 12.15 -4.74
N HIS A 26 2.36 12.30 -3.83
CA HIS A 26 2.21 13.53 -3.05
C HIS A 26 3.40 13.74 -2.11
N ILE A 27 3.80 12.71 -1.36
CA ILE A 27 4.86 12.84 -0.37
C ILE A 27 6.25 12.95 -1.00
N ASN A 28 6.49 12.35 -2.17
CA ASN A 28 7.71 12.56 -2.95
C ASN A 28 7.84 14.02 -3.38
N SER A 29 6.75 14.65 -3.82
CA SER A 29 6.77 16.08 -4.17
C SER A 29 7.13 16.97 -2.97
N ILE A 30 6.67 16.61 -1.77
CA ILE A 30 7.01 17.33 -0.54
C ILE A 30 8.45 17.03 -0.13
N ALA A 31 8.88 15.77 -0.18
CA ALA A 31 10.23 15.38 0.20
C ALA A 31 11.30 16.02 -0.69
N ASN A 32 11.02 16.17 -1.98
CA ASN A 32 11.93 16.79 -2.95
C ASN A 32 12.10 18.31 -2.75
N SER A 33 11.18 18.98 -2.05
CA SER A 33 11.35 20.40 -1.71
C SER A 33 12.10 20.61 -0.39
N MET A 34 12.49 19.53 0.30
CA MET A 34 13.23 19.54 1.55
C MET A 34 14.70 19.13 1.35
N ASN A 35 15.54 19.36 2.36
CA ASN A 35 16.89 18.79 2.39
C ASN A 35 16.84 17.26 2.41
N HIS A 36 17.87 16.60 1.86
CA HIS A 36 17.93 15.14 1.70
C HIS A 36 17.63 14.35 2.98
N ILE A 37 18.12 14.81 4.13
CA ILE A 37 17.89 14.14 5.43
C ILE A 37 16.41 14.21 5.81
N SER A 38 15.83 15.41 5.82
CA SER A 38 14.41 15.64 6.12
C SER A 38 13.47 14.98 5.11
N GLY A 39 13.83 14.99 3.82
CA GLY A 39 13.09 14.33 2.76
C GLY A 39 13.06 12.81 2.96
N GLY A 40 14.20 12.19 3.24
CA GLY A 40 14.26 10.77 3.56
C GLY A 40 13.43 10.41 4.81
N LEU A 41 13.49 11.26 5.83
CA LEU A 41 12.78 11.04 7.10
C LEU A 41 11.25 11.13 6.93
N ILE A 42 10.75 12.10 6.14
CA ILE A 42 9.31 12.22 5.89
C ILE A 42 8.78 11.08 5.02
N LEU A 43 9.56 10.59 4.05
CA LEU A 43 9.21 9.40 3.28
C LEU A 43 9.12 8.15 4.17
N PHE A 44 10.10 7.97 5.05
CA PHE A 44 10.14 6.83 5.97
C PHE A 44 8.95 6.85 6.95
N VAL A 45 8.72 7.99 7.61
CA VAL A 45 7.60 8.15 8.54
C VAL A 45 6.26 8.02 7.81
N GLY A 46 6.15 8.62 6.63
CA GLY A 46 4.96 8.51 5.79
C GLY A 46 4.62 7.07 5.43
N ALA A 47 5.61 6.28 5.00
CA ALA A 47 5.44 4.86 4.70
C ALA A 47 4.97 4.06 5.93
N LEU A 48 5.55 4.33 7.12
CA LEU A 48 5.14 3.69 8.37
C LEU A 48 3.70 4.03 8.75
N LEU A 49 3.30 5.30 8.63
CA LEU A 49 1.94 5.75 8.94
C LEU A 49 0.91 5.12 8.00
N PHE A 50 1.23 5.03 6.71
CA PHE A 50 0.38 4.35 5.74
C PHE A 50 0.22 2.87 6.11
N TRP A 51 1.32 2.19 6.43
CA TRP A 51 1.29 0.79 6.86
C TRP A 51 0.46 0.57 8.13
N MET A 52 0.58 1.46 9.13
CA MET A 52 -0.27 1.41 10.32
C MET A 52 -1.75 1.59 9.98
N THR A 53 -2.06 2.49 9.05
CA THR A 53 -3.45 2.70 8.59
C THR A 53 -3.98 1.44 7.91
N VAL A 54 -3.22 0.85 6.99
CA VAL A 54 -3.55 -0.42 6.33
C VAL A 54 -3.86 -1.52 7.34
N ASN A 55 -3.01 -1.68 8.36
CA ASN A 55 -3.18 -2.70 9.39
C ASN A 55 -4.39 -2.45 10.30
N ARG A 56 -4.85 -1.21 10.44
CA ARG A 56 -6.05 -0.90 11.23
C ARG A 56 -7.35 -1.11 10.45
N ILE A 57 -7.36 -0.75 9.16
CA ILE A 57 -8.58 -0.82 8.35
C ILE A 57 -8.81 -2.18 7.70
N SER A 58 -7.75 -2.98 7.50
CA SER A 58 -7.89 -4.29 6.89
C SER A 58 -8.62 -5.25 7.83
N PRO A 59 -9.76 -5.84 7.43
CA PRO A 59 -10.49 -6.82 8.24
C PRO A 59 -9.68 -8.11 8.46
N PHE A 60 -8.55 -8.26 7.75
CA PHE A 60 -7.63 -9.39 7.81
C PHE A 60 -6.45 -9.17 8.75
N ASN A 61 -6.47 -8.09 9.54
CA ASN A 61 -5.51 -7.78 10.60
C ASN A 61 -5.27 -8.97 11.53
N THR A 62 -6.35 -9.57 12.03
CA THR A 62 -6.34 -10.67 13.01
C THR A 62 -5.86 -12.00 12.43
N TYR A 63 -5.78 -12.12 11.09
CA TYR A 63 -5.25 -13.32 10.46
C TYR A 63 -3.72 -13.36 10.52
N LYS A 64 -3.20 -14.58 10.75
CA LYS A 64 -1.76 -14.88 10.65
C LYS A 64 -1.25 -14.43 9.29
N GLN A 65 0.01 -13.99 9.24
CA GLN A 65 0.63 -13.55 7.98
C GLN A 65 0.62 -14.64 6.89
N THR A 66 0.62 -15.91 7.29
CA THR A 66 0.55 -17.07 6.39
C THR A 66 -0.87 -17.40 5.90
N HIS A 67 -1.91 -16.68 6.35
CA HIS A 67 -3.27 -16.95 5.93
C HIS A 67 -3.46 -16.60 4.44
N PRO A 68 -4.08 -17.48 3.62
CA PRO A 68 -4.16 -17.29 2.17
C PRO A 68 -4.76 -15.95 1.75
N ALA A 69 -5.79 -15.46 2.46
CA ALA A 69 -6.40 -14.17 2.17
C ALA A 69 -5.41 -13.00 2.29
N LYS A 70 -4.50 -13.04 3.26
CA LYS A 70 -3.51 -11.97 3.49
C LYS A 70 -2.39 -12.01 2.46
N VAL A 71 -1.99 -13.21 2.04
CA VAL A 71 -1.02 -13.42 0.95
C VAL A 71 -1.57 -12.91 -0.38
N ILE A 72 -2.82 -13.29 -0.73
CA ILE A 72 -3.48 -12.83 -1.96
C ILE A 72 -3.63 -11.31 -1.96
N GLY A 73 -4.00 -10.74 -0.81
CA GLY A 73 -4.06 -9.29 -0.63
C GLY A 73 -2.71 -8.62 -0.89
N ALA A 74 -1.64 -9.11 -0.28
CA ALA A 74 -0.29 -8.57 -0.48
C ALA A 74 0.16 -8.65 -1.96
N ILE A 75 -0.09 -9.78 -2.63
CA ILE A 75 0.20 -9.96 -4.06
C ILE A 75 -0.59 -8.94 -4.89
N THR A 76 -1.88 -8.76 -4.59
CA THR A 76 -2.75 -7.80 -5.29
C THR A 76 -2.25 -6.38 -5.10
N PHE A 77 -1.90 -6.00 -3.87
CA PHE A 77 -1.37 -4.69 -3.56
C PHE A 77 -0.10 -4.40 -4.39
N ILE A 78 0.87 -5.32 -4.36
CA ILE A 78 2.12 -5.17 -5.13
C ILE A 78 1.82 -5.08 -6.62
N ALA A 79 0.95 -5.93 -7.15
CA ALA A 79 0.58 -5.91 -8.57
C ALA A 79 0.00 -4.55 -9.00
N ILE A 80 -0.94 -3.99 -8.23
CA ILE A 80 -1.53 -2.68 -8.54
C ILE A 80 -0.50 -1.56 -8.48
N VAL A 81 0.40 -1.58 -7.48
CA VAL A 81 1.48 -0.59 -7.38
C VAL A 81 2.42 -0.67 -8.58
N LEU A 82 2.84 -1.87 -8.96
CA LEU A 82 3.71 -2.07 -10.13
C LEU A 82 3.03 -1.63 -11.43
N ILE A 83 1.75 -1.98 -11.63
CA ILE A 83 1.00 -1.54 -12.82
C ILE A 83 0.94 -0.01 -12.87
N GLN A 84 0.65 0.66 -11.76
CA GLN A 84 0.56 2.12 -11.75
C GLN A 84 1.89 2.82 -11.95
N VAL A 85 2.96 2.29 -11.38
CA VAL A 85 4.30 2.88 -11.53
C VAL A 85 4.85 2.63 -12.93
N TYR A 86 4.80 1.39 -13.44
CA TYR A 86 5.50 1.02 -14.68
C TYR A 86 4.65 1.08 -15.94
N VAL A 87 3.34 0.83 -15.86
CA VAL A 87 2.45 0.85 -17.04
C VAL A 87 1.88 2.25 -17.23
N TYR A 88 1.46 2.90 -16.14
CA TYR A 88 0.82 4.21 -16.20
C TYR A 88 1.77 5.39 -15.92
N ASN A 89 3.03 5.16 -15.52
CA ASN A 89 4.02 6.20 -15.18
C ASN A 89 3.42 7.30 -14.26
N LEU A 90 2.68 6.88 -13.24
CA LEU A 90 1.96 7.82 -12.38
C LEU A 90 2.86 8.54 -11.35
N VAL A 91 4.07 8.02 -11.12
CA VAL A 91 5.06 8.50 -10.12
C VAL A 91 6.31 8.98 -10.83
#